data_AF-A0A176QGU5-F1
#
_entry.id   AF-A0A176QGU5-F1
#
_cell.length_a   1.000
_cell.length_b   1.000
_cell.length_c   1.000
_cell.angle_alpha   90.00
_cell.angle_beta   90.00
_cell.angle_gamma   90.00
#
_symmetry.space_group_name_H-M   'P 1'
#
loop_
_entity.id
_entity.type
_entity.pdbx_description
1 polymer ?
#
loop_
_entity_poly.entity_id
_entity_poly.type
_entity_poly.pdbx_seq_one_letter_code
_entity_poly.pdbx_strand_id
1 'polypeptide(L)'
;MEVAAATGVHPNTVRAHLEALVASGHVERARRHAGGRGRPSAVYAAEPSDHSVREYRALATAFVEQLASGPATGEALRGISHAVGRAWSERRDVEPVEGGDARPSVVGALRGLGFAPDDTDRAHVRLRTCPLLDVAQAHPDVVCQVHLGLVDGLLRRAGDDATQAGLAPFAEPGACVLHLERP
;
A
#
# COMPACT_ATOMS: atom_id res chain seq x y z
N MET A 1 -22.77 7.11 14.45
CA MET A 1 -22.10 7.46 13.18
C MET A 1 -20.92 6.51 13.07
N GLU A 2 -20.78 5.77 11.96
CA GLU A 2 -19.75 4.73 11.80
C GLU A 2 -18.34 5.24 12.10
N VAL A 3 -17.99 6.42 11.56
CA VAL A 3 -16.69 7.06 11.81
C VAL A 3 -16.46 7.39 13.29
N ALA A 4 -17.50 7.81 14.03
CA ALA A 4 -17.40 8.08 15.47
C ALA A 4 -17.16 6.80 16.28
N ALA A 5 -17.78 5.68 15.87
CA ALA A 5 -17.53 4.38 16.49
C ALA A 5 -16.12 3.86 16.18
N ALA A 6 -15.65 4.04 14.95
CA ALA A 6 -14.32 3.60 14.52
C ALA A 6 -13.17 4.42 15.14
N THR A 7 -13.40 5.70 15.44
CA THR A 7 -12.37 6.62 15.94
C THR A 7 -12.41 6.82 17.46
N GLY A 8 -13.49 6.42 18.13
CA GLY A 8 -13.72 6.72 19.55
C GLY A 8 -13.98 8.21 19.83
N VAL A 9 -14.12 9.04 18.79
CA VAL A 9 -14.32 10.49 18.91
C VAL A 9 -15.81 10.81 18.97
N HIS A 10 -16.18 11.80 19.78
CA HIS A 10 -17.57 12.21 19.93
C HIS A 10 -18.21 12.62 18.57
N PRO A 11 -19.47 12.22 18.27
CA PRO A 11 -20.08 12.43 16.96
C PRO A 11 -20.10 13.89 16.46
N ASN A 12 -20.19 14.87 17.35
CA ASN A 12 -20.16 16.28 16.95
C ASN A 12 -18.76 16.73 16.51
N THR A 13 -17.71 16.24 17.19
CA THR A 13 -16.32 16.50 16.83
C THR A 13 -15.97 15.86 15.49
N VAL A 14 -16.43 14.61 15.28
CA VAL A 14 -16.27 13.94 13.98
C VAL A 14 -16.97 14.70 12.85
N ARG A 15 -18.18 15.24 13.07
CA ARG A 15 -18.87 16.07 12.06
C ARG A 15 -18.06 17.32 11.72
N ALA A 16 -17.56 18.04 12.72
CA ALA A 16 -16.74 19.23 12.51
C ALA A 16 -15.45 18.90 11.72
N HIS A 17 -14.77 17.79 12.03
CA HIS A 17 -13.58 17.36 11.28
C HIS A 17 -13.92 16.93 9.84
N LEU A 18 -15.02 16.19 9.64
CA LEU A 18 -15.46 15.80 8.30
C LEU A 18 -15.87 17.02 7.46
N GLU A 19 -16.51 18.03 8.07
CA GLU A 19 -16.82 19.29 7.39
C GLU A 19 -15.55 20.05 7.01
N ALA A 20 -14.55 20.09 7.89
CA ALA A 20 -13.25 20.70 7.59
C ALA A 20 -12.52 19.97 6.45
N LEU A 21 -12.51 18.63 6.45
CA LEU A 21 -11.90 17.80 5.40
C LEU A 21 -12.62 17.93 4.06
N VAL A 22 -13.95 18.12 4.07
CA VAL A 22 -14.73 18.42 2.87
C VAL A 22 -14.40 19.82 2.35
N ALA A 23 -14.33 20.81 3.24
CA ALA A 23 -13.98 22.18 2.87
C ALA A 23 -12.55 22.29 2.30
N SER A 24 -11.63 21.47 2.78
CA SER A 24 -10.25 21.41 2.27
C SER A 24 -10.08 20.46 1.08
N GLY A 25 -11.14 19.81 0.58
CA GLY A 25 -11.08 18.93 -0.60
C GLY A 25 -10.41 17.57 -0.39
N HIS A 26 -10.23 17.13 0.86
CA HIS A 26 -9.63 15.83 1.18
C HIS A 26 -10.67 14.71 1.31
N VAL A 27 -11.95 15.08 1.43
CA VAL A 27 -13.07 14.15 1.56
C VAL A 27 -14.21 14.65 0.68
N GLU A 28 -14.79 13.75 -0.12
CA GLU A 28 -16.06 13.99 -0.79
C GLU A 28 -17.23 13.55 0.10
N ARG A 29 -18.29 14.35 0.09
CA ARG A 29 -19.55 14.05 0.78
C ARG A 29 -20.63 13.69 -0.24
N ALA A 30 -21.01 12.43 -0.31
CA ALA A 30 -22.16 11.98 -1.07
C ALA A 30 -23.38 11.72 -0.17
N ARG A 31 -24.58 11.73 -0.75
CA ARG A 31 -25.82 11.34 -0.05
C ARG A 31 -26.19 9.94 -0.49
N ARG A 32 -26.24 8.99 0.44
CA ARG A 32 -26.83 7.69 0.16
C ARG A 32 -28.35 7.85 0.18
N HIS A 33 -29.00 7.68 -0.98
CA HIS A 33 -30.45 7.56 -1.02
C HIS A 33 -30.87 6.27 -0.32
N ALA A 34 -31.61 6.38 0.78
CA ALA A 34 -32.28 5.24 1.37
C ALA A 34 -33.50 4.91 0.50
N GLY A 35 -33.55 3.73 -0.10
CA GLY A 35 -34.72 3.23 -0.85
C GLY A 35 -35.95 2.93 0.03
N GLY A 36 -36.06 3.53 1.21
CA GLY A 36 -37.11 3.27 2.21
C GLY A 36 -37.32 4.47 3.15
N ARG A 37 -38.15 4.31 4.19
CA ARG A 37 -38.43 5.37 5.17
C ARG A 37 -37.20 5.63 6.06
N GLY A 38 -36.48 6.71 5.79
CA GLY A 38 -35.38 7.20 6.62
C GLY A 38 -34.76 8.48 6.06
N ARG A 39 -34.24 9.36 6.94
CA ARG A 39 -33.52 10.58 6.51
C ARG A 39 -32.25 10.15 5.76
N PRO A 40 -31.95 10.72 4.56
CA PRO A 40 -30.74 10.39 3.82
C PRO A 40 -29.48 10.51 4.68
N SER A 41 -28.65 9.48 4.70
CA SER A 41 -27.36 9.51 5.40
C SER A 41 -26.29 10.11 4.50
N ALA A 42 -25.49 11.02 5.05
CA ALA A 42 -24.26 11.47 4.40
C ALA A 42 -23.24 10.31 4.47
N VAL A 43 -22.66 9.96 3.34
CA VAL A 43 -21.49 9.09 3.24
C VAL A 43 -20.30 9.96 2.84
N TYR A 44 -19.15 9.62 3.39
CA TYR A 44 -17.91 10.35 3.18
C TYR A 44 -16.92 9.39 2.53
N ALA A 45 -16.33 9.79 1.43
CA ALA A 45 -15.23 9.08 0.79
C ALA A 45 -14.00 9.98 0.86
N ALA A 46 -12.84 9.43 1.20
CA ALA A 46 -11.60 10.17 0.97
C ALA A 46 -11.52 10.46 -0.54
N GLU A 47 -11.38 11.73 -0.90
CA GLU A 47 -11.02 12.05 -2.28
C GLU A 47 -9.63 11.44 -2.51
N PRO A 48 -9.34 10.81 -3.67
CA PRO A 48 -7.96 10.63 -4.10
C PRO A 48 -7.41 12.05 -4.38
N SER A 49 -7.08 12.74 -3.30
CA SER A 49 -6.82 14.17 -3.24
C SER A 49 -5.43 14.44 -3.79
N ASP A 50 -5.31 14.44 -5.12
CA ASP A 50 -4.42 15.26 -5.94
C ASP A 50 -4.54 14.77 -7.41
N HIS A 51 -4.85 15.66 -8.35
CA HIS A 51 -4.80 15.33 -9.78
C HIS A 51 -3.43 14.71 -10.16
N SER A 52 -2.36 15.22 -9.56
CA SER A 52 -0.99 14.72 -9.75
C SER A 52 -0.86 13.25 -9.35
N VAL A 53 -1.50 12.82 -8.26
CA VAL A 53 -1.47 11.41 -7.83
C VAL A 53 -2.17 10.51 -8.86
N ARG A 54 -3.28 10.97 -9.45
CA ARG A 54 -3.97 10.23 -10.53
C ARG A 54 -3.10 10.14 -11.78
N GLU A 55 -2.47 11.24 -12.19
CA GLU A 55 -1.57 11.25 -13.35
C GLU A 55 -0.33 10.36 -13.13
N TYR A 56 0.28 10.39 -11.95
CA TYR A 56 1.41 9.51 -11.63
C TYR A 56 0.99 8.04 -11.57
N ARG A 57 -0.22 7.74 -11.08
CA ARG A 57 -0.77 6.38 -11.14
C ARG A 57 -0.97 5.93 -12.59
N ALA A 58 -1.54 6.77 -13.44
CA ALA A 58 -1.72 6.47 -14.86
C ALA A 58 -0.38 6.23 -15.56
N LEU A 59 0.62 7.08 -15.28
CA LEU A 59 1.99 6.92 -15.80
C LEU A 59 2.64 5.63 -15.33
N ALA A 60 2.51 5.30 -14.04
CA ALA A 60 3.03 4.05 -13.49
C ALA A 60 2.35 2.82 -14.13
N THR A 61 1.03 2.85 -14.32
CA THR A 61 0.31 1.81 -15.06
C THR A 61 0.85 1.64 -16.48
N ALA A 62 1.04 2.75 -17.22
CA ALA A 62 1.59 2.69 -18.57
C ALA A 62 3.01 2.09 -18.61
N PHE A 63 3.87 2.40 -17.65
CA PHE A 63 5.20 1.77 -17.55
C PHE A 63 5.11 0.27 -17.27
N VAL A 64 4.19 -0.16 -16.41
CA VAL A 64 3.99 -1.58 -16.12
C VAL A 64 3.52 -2.32 -17.37
N GLU A 65 2.53 -1.79 -18.09
CA GLU A 65 2.00 -2.38 -19.33
C GLU A 65 3.07 -2.45 -20.44
N GLN A 66 3.87 -1.38 -20.59
CA GLN A 66 4.98 -1.36 -21.54
C GLN A 66 6.05 -2.40 -21.20
N LEU A 67 6.41 -2.53 -19.93
CA LEU A 67 7.40 -3.52 -19.51
C LEU A 67 6.87 -4.95 -19.70
N ALA A 68 5.60 -5.20 -19.37
CA ALA A 68 4.95 -6.50 -19.55
C ALA A 68 4.77 -6.89 -21.03
N SER A 69 4.63 -5.91 -21.92
CA SER A 69 4.51 -6.13 -23.37
C SER A 69 5.87 -6.20 -24.09
N GLY A 70 6.97 -5.99 -23.35
CA GLY A 70 8.32 -6.00 -23.88
C GLY A 70 8.87 -7.41 -24.17
N PRO A 71 10.11 -7.49 -24.67
CA PRO A 71 10.73 -8.78 -25.03
C PRO A 71 11.19 -9.61 -23.82
N ALA A 72 11.33 -9.00 -22.64
CA ALA A 72 11.73 -9.70 -21.43
C ALA A 72 10.52 -10.46 -20.83
N THR A 73 10.72 -11.74 -20.51
CA THR A 73 9.67 -12.60 -19.95
C THR A 73 10.22 -13.45 -18.80
N GLY A 74 9.33 -14.06 -18.01
CA GLY A 74 9.70 -14.94 -16.91
C GLY A 74 10.70 -14.29 -15.95
N GLU A 75 11.79 -15.00 -15.65
CA GLU A 75 12.80 -14.54 -14.68
C GLU A 75 13.47 -13.22 -15.10
N ALA A 76 13.67 -12.96 -16.39
CA ALA A 76 14.27 -11.71 -16.85
C ALA A 76 13.38 -10.51 -16.52
N LEU A 77 12.06 -10.64 -16.75
CA LEU A 77 11.07 -9.61 -16.42
C LEU A 77 10.99 -9.39 -14.90
N ARG A 78 10.98 -10.48 -14.12
CA ARG A 78 10.98 -10.45 -12.67
C ARG A 78 12.23 -9.75 -12.12
N GLY A 79 13.41 -10.08 -12.64
CA GLY A 79 14.68 -9.46 -12.26
C GLY A 79 14.73 -7.96 -12.54
N ILE A 80 14.25 -7.50 -13.70
CA ILE A 80 14.15 -6.07 -14.03
C ILE A 80 13.18 -5.37 -13.06
N SER A 81 12.00 -5.95 -12.84
CA SER A 81 10.98 -5.39 -11.96
C SER A 81 11.45 -5.31 -10.50
N HIS A 82 12.14 -6.35 -10.04
CA HIS A 82 12.78 -6.37 -8.73
C HIS A 82 13.87 -5.30 -8.61
N ALA A 83 14.65 -5.05 -9.67
CA ALA A 83 15.67 -4.00 -9.66
C ALA A 83 15.05 -2.60 -9.54
N VAL A 84 13.90 -2.35 -10.16
CA VAL A 84 13.12 -1.10 -9.99
C VAL A 84 12.71 -0.93 -8.52
N GLY A 85 12.22 -1.99 -7.89
CA GLY A 85 11.89 -2.00 -6.46
C GLY A 85 13.08 -1.64 -5.57
N ARG A 86 14.25 -2.24 -5.82
CA ARG A 86 15.47 -1.92 -5.07
C ARG A 86 15.87 -0.46 -5.23
N ALA A 87 15.86 0.06 -6.46
CA ALA A 87 16.16 1.47 -6.71
C ALA A 87 15.15 2.42 -6.03
N TRP A 88 13.89 2.01 -5.90
CA TRP A 88 12.89 2.77 -5.16
C TRP A 88 13.22 2.85 -3.66
N SER A 89 13.70 1.75 -3.07
CA SER A 89 14.09 1.72 -1.65
C SER A 89 15.21 2.71 -1.30
N GLU A 90 16.11 3.02 -2.24
CA GLU A 90 17.25 3.92 -2.02
C GLU A 90 16.82 5.34 -1.66
N ARG A 91 15.62 5.73 -2.08
CA ARG A 91 15.03 7.05 -1.84
C ARG A 91 14.28 7.13 -0.52
N ARG A 92 14.37 6.12 0.34
CA ARG A 92 13.61 6.00 1.59
C ARG A 92 14.54 6.11 2.79
N ASP A 93 14.12 6.88 3.78
CA ASP A 93 14.72 6.85 5.10
C ASP A 93 14.22 5.60 5.82
N VAL A 94 15.16 4.80 6.31
CA VAL A 94 14.89 3.64 7.15
C VAL A 94 15.86 3.73 8.31
N GLU A 95 15.33 3.62 9.53
CA GLU A 95 16.16 3.59 10.73
C GLU A 95 16.86 2.23 10.82
N PRO A 96 18.21 2.21 10.89
CA PRO A 96 18.95 1.00 11.19
C PRO A 96 18.52 0.44 12.54
N VAL A 97 18.47 -0.88 12.64
CA VAL A 97 18.04 -1.55 13.88
C VAL A 97 19.20 -2.31 14.48
N GLU A 98 19.51 -2.02 15.74
CA GLU A 98 20.50 -2.77 16.50
C GLU A 98 19.94 -4.16 16.83
N GLY A 99 20.72 -5.21 16.55
CA GLY A 99 20.34 -6.61 16.83
C GLY A 99 19.77 -7.40 15.64
N GLY A 100 19.68 -6.80 14.45
CA GLY A 100 19.46 -7.52 13.19
C GLY A 100 18.05 -8.09 13.00
N ASP A 101 17.04 -7.56 13.68
CA ASP A 101 15.63 -7.75 13.32
C ASP A 101 15.10 -6.49 12.64
N ALA A 102 15.15 -6.46 11.31
CA ALA A 102 14.67 -5.32 10.52
C ALA A 102 13.15 -5.24 10.36
N ARG A 103 12.38 -6.22 10.87
CA ARG A 103 10.93 -6.27 10.67
C ARG A 103 10.23 -4.97 11.10
N PRO A 104 10.47 -4.39 12.29
CA PRO A 104 9.78 -3.16 12.71
C PRO A 104 10.07 -1.98 11.78
N SER A 105 11.32 -1.80 11.35
CA SER A 105 11.73 -0.73 10.42
C SER A 105 11.08 -0.90 9.04
N VAL A 106 11.06 -2.12 8.51
CA VAL A 106 10.42 -2.43 7.21
C VAL A 106 8.91 -2.20 7.27
N VAL A 107 8.24 -2.73 8.30
CA VAL A 107 6.78 -2.54 8.49
C VAL A 107 6.44 -1.06 8.67
N GLY A 108 7.26 -0.31 9.40
CA GLY A 108 7.13 1.15 9.53
C GLY A 108 7.22 1.87 8.18
N ALA A 109 8.24 1.54 7.37
CA ALA A 109 8.41 2.12 6.04
C ALA A 109 7.25 1.78 5.09
N LEU A 110 6.79 0.52 5.08
CA LEU A 110 5.64 0.09 4.28
C LEU A 110 4.34 0.81 4.69
N ARG A 111 4.16 1.08 5.99
CA ARG A 111 3.04 1.89 6.50
C ARG A 111 3.13 3.33 5.99
N GLY A 112 4.30 3.95 6.04
CA GLY A 112 4.54 5.29 5.50
C GLY A 112 4.32 5.39 3.99
N LEU A 113 4.55 4.29 3.26
CA LEU A 113 4.28 4.16 1.83
C LEU A 113 2.81 3.84 1.49
N GLY A 114 1.97 3.63 2.51
CA GLY A 114 0.54 3.39 2.30
C GLY A 114 0.16 1.96 1.95
N PHE A 115 1.04 0.96 2.16
CA PHE A 115 0.71 -0.46 1.93
C PHE A 115 -0.30 -1.03 2.95
N ALA A 116 -0.62 -0.28 4.00
CA ALA A 116 -1.48 -0.69 5.10
C ALA A 116 -1.11 -2.09 5.66
N PRO A 117 0.12 -2.26 6.19
CA PRO A 117 0.56 -3.55 6.73
C PRO A 117 -0.20 -3.88 8.03
N ASP A 118 -0.75 -5.09 8.07
CA ASP A 118 -1.27 -5.76 9.24
C ASP A 118 -0.25 -6.82 9.70
N ASP A 119 0.42 -6.50 10.81
CA ASP A 119 1.54 -7.23 11.42
C ASP A 119 1.14 -7.90 12.75
N THR A 120 -0.14 -8.29 12.86
CA THR A 120 -0.66 -8.98 14.06
C THR A 120 -0.21 -10.44 14.15
N ASP A 121 0.20 -11.03 13.02
CA ASP A 121 0.75 -12.37 12.92
C ASP A 121 2.28 -12.31 12.89
N ARG A 122 2.94 -13.09 13.74
CA ARG A 122 4.41 -13.14 13.77
C ARG A 122 4.99 -13.85 12.54
N ALA A 123 4.24 -14.74 11.90
CA ALA A 123 4.72 -15.51 10.75
C ALA A 123 4.79 -14.66 9.47
N HIS A 124 3.84 -13.74 9.27
CA HIS A 124 3.75 -12.95 8.04
C HIS A 124 3.06 -11.61 8.25
N VAL A 125 3.28 -10.69 7.32
CA VAL A 125 2.64 -9.37 7.28
C VAL A 125 1.64 -9.37 6.14
N ARG A 126 0.40 -8.94 6.40
CA ARG A 126 -0.63 -8.77 5.37
C ARG A 126 -0.57 -7.36 4.82
N LEU A 127 -0.38 -7.20 3.51
CA LEU A 127 -0.42 -5.90 2.84
C LEU A 127 -1.82 -5.70 2.25
N ARG A 128 -2.59 -4.78 2.84
CA ARG A 128 -4.01 -4.56 2.53
C ARG A 128 -4.25 -3.54 1.42
N THR A 129 -3.24 -2.75 1.08
CA THR A 129 -3.36 -1.70 0.07
C THR A 129 -2.28 -1.85 -0.99
N CYS A 130 -2.70 -1.84 -2.25
CA CYS A 130 -1.82 -1.67 -3.40
C CYS A 130 -2.34 -0.49 -4.23
N PRO A 131 -1.54 0.58 -4.44
CA PRO A 131 -1.98 1.74 -5.22
C PRO A 131 -2.18 1.40 -6.71
N LEU A 132 -1.65 0.27 -7.17
CA LEU A 132 -1.70 -0.23 -8.53
C LEU A 132 -2.47 -1.55 -8.63
N LEU A 133 -3.48 -1.78 -7.77
CA LEU A 133 -4.18 -3.06 -7.66
C LEU A 133 -4.66 -3.62 -9.00
N ASP A 134 -5.33 -2.79 -9.82
CA ASP A 134 -5.91 -3.23 -11.10
C ASP A 134 -4.82 -3.78 -12.06
N VAL A 135 -3.72 -3.05 -12.21
CA VAL A 135 -2.61 -3.48 -13.08
C VAL A 135 -1.75 -4.57 -12.43
N ALA A 136 -1.70 -4.65 -11.10
CA ALA A 136 -1.04 -5.73 -10.37
C ALA A 136 -1.73 -7.08 -10.57
N GLN A 137 -3.07 -7.09 -10.71
CA GLN A 137 -3.82 -8.31 -11.02
C GLN A 137 -3.53 -8.80 -12.44
N ALA A 138 -3.35 -7.89 -13.40
CA ALA A 138 -2.99 -8.24 -14.78
C ALA A 138 -1.50 -8.63 -14.92
N HIS A 139 -0.61 -7.96 -14.18
CA HIS A 139 0.84 -8.09 -14.31
C HIS A 139 1.55 -8.27 -12.95
N PRO A 140 1.27 -9.36 -12.21
CA PRO A 140 1.85 -9.58 -10.88
C PRO A 140 3.37 -9.76 -10.92
N ASP A 141 3.92 -10.35 -12.00
CA ASP A 141 5.37 -10.51 -12.19
C ASP A 141 6.12 -9.17 -12.34
N VAL A 142 5.39 -8.08 -12.59
CA VAL A 142 5.96 -6.73 -12.60
C VAL A 142 5.71 -6.06 -11.25
N VAL A 143 4.44 -5.77 -10.93
CA VAL A 143 4.10 -4.92 -9.78
C VAL A 143 4.51 -5.57 -8.46
N CYS A 144 4.24 -6.86 -8.29
CA CYS A 144 4.57 -7.54 -7.04
C CYS A 144 6.08 -7.77 -6.90
N GLN A 145 6.81 -7.92 -8.01
CA GLN A 145 8.27 -7.98 -7.96
C GLN A 145 8.90 -6.62 -7.65
N VAL A 146 8.31 -5.51 -8.11
CA VAL A 146 8.70 -4.16 -7.66
C VAL A 146 8.53 -4.03 -6.14
N HIS A 147 7.41 -4.52 -5.59
CA HIS A 147 7.21 -4.49 -4.13
C HIS A 147 8.19 -5.40 -3.38
N LEU A 148 8.48 -6.60 -3.89
CA LEU A 148 9.48 -7.49 -3.29
C LEU A 148 10.86 -6.84 -3.28
N GLY A 149 11.28 -6.25 -4.41
CA GLY A 149 12.55 -5.54 -4.51
C GLY A 149 12.65 -4.32 -3.60
N LEU A 150 11.53 -3.63 -3.37
CA LEU A 150 11.45 -2.56 -2.36
C LEU A 150 11.73 -3.12 -0.96
N VAL A 151 11.05 -4.20 -0.56
CA VAL A 151 11.23 -4.81 0.77
C VAL A 151 12.67 -5.28 0.97
N ASP A 152 13.23 -5.99 0.00
CA ASP A 152 14.63 -6.41 -0.02
C ASP A 152 15.59 -5.24 0.19
N GLY A 153 15.34 -4.13 -0.51
CA GLY A 153 16.16 -2.93 -0.39
C GLY A 153 16.03 -2.26 0.98
N LEU A 154 14.83 -2.27 1.58
CA LEU A 154 14.61 -1.76 2.93
C LEU A 154 15.32 -2.62 3.99
N LEU A 155 15.30 -3.95 3.87
CA LEU A 155 16.02 -4.86 4.77
C LEU A 155 17.52 -4.56 4.78
N ARG A 156 18.15 -4.50 3.60
CA ARG A 156 19.58 -4.16 3.47
C ARG A 156 19.90 -2.79 4.06
N ARG A 157 19.06 -1.79 3.81
CA ARG A 157 19.25 -0.42 4.35
C ARG A 157 19.09 -0.35 5.86
N ALA A 158 18.28 -1.23 6.44
CA ALA A 158 18.14 -1.37 7.89
C ALA A 158 19.31 -2.13 8.54
N GLY A 159 20.24 -2.67 7.74
CA GLY A 159 21.40 -3.45 8.19
C GLY A 159 21.13 -4.94 8.35
N ASP A 160 20.04 -5.46 7.76
CA ASP A 160 19.66 -6.87 7.85
C ASP A 160 19.82 -7.56 6.49
N ASP A 161 20.98 -8.16 6.29
CA ASP A 161 21.30 -8.96 5.10
C ASP A 161 20.93 -10.45 5.25
N ALA A 162 20.51 -10.87 6.44
CA ALA A 162 20.22 -12.28 6.74
C ALA A 162 18.76 -12.64 6.47
N THR A 163 17.84 -11.70 6.70
CA THR A 163 16.40 -11.92 6.45
C THR A 163 16.11 -12.04 4.96
N GLN A 164 15.41 -13.10 4.58
CA GLN A 164 14.88 -13.30 3.23
C GLN A 164 13.43 -12.83 3.17
N ALA A 165 13.11 -12.00 2.19
CA ALA A 165 11.73 -11.59 1.93
C ALA A 165 11.09 -12.49 0.86
N GLY A 166 9.82 -12.83 1.08
CA GLY A 166 8.97 -13.50 0.10
C GLY A 166 7.62 -12.81 0.01
N LEU A 167 7.12 -12.54 -1.19
CA LEU A 167 5.82 -11.91 -1.38
C LEU A 167 4.89 -12.83 -2.19
N ALA A 168 3.82 -13.28 -1.56
CA ALA A 168 2.75 -14.05 -2.19
C ALA A 168 1.60 -13.11 -2.59
N PRO A 169 1.42 -12.79 -3.88
CA PRO A 169 0.38 -11.87 -4.34
C PRO A 169 -1.01 -12.45 -4.13
N PHE A 170 -1.94 -11.65 -3.61
CA PHE A 170 -3.37 -11.99 -3.50
C PHE A 170 -3.64 -13.33 -2.78
N ALA A 171 -2.72 -13.76 -1.91
CA ALA A 171 -2.79 -15.05 -1.23
C ALA A 171 -3.96 -15.15 -0.23
N GLU A 172 -4.48 -14.01 0.23
CA GLU A 172 -5.64 -13.93 1.11
C GLU A 172 -6.68 -12.93 0.56
N PRO A 173 -7.97 -13.07 0.93
CA PRO A 173 -9.00 -12.10 0.56
C PRO A 173 -8.60 -10.67 0.95
N GLY A 174 -8.39 -9.84 -0.06
CA GLY A 174 -7.99 -8.43 0.12
C GLY A 174 -6.58 -8.25 0.72
N ALA A 175 -5.65 -9.19 0.55
CA ALA A 175 -4.26 -9.03 0.97
C ALA A 175 -3.26 -9.77 0.08
N CYS A 176 -2.09 -9.16 -0.07
CA CYS A 176 -0.86 -9.90 -0.36
C CYS A 176 -0.22 -10.32 0.97
N VAL A 177 0.46 -11.47 0.97
CA VAL A 177 1.16 -11.99 2.16
C VAL A 177 2.66 -11.81 1.99
N LEU A 178 3.28 -11.06 2.89
CA LEU A 178 4.71 -10.83 2.96
C LEU A 178 5.30 -11.72 4.07
N HIS A 179 6.24 -12.57 3.68
CA HIS A 179 7.07 -13.38 4.58
C HIS A 179 8.42 -12.70 4.77
N LEU A 180 8.90 -12.67 6.02
CA LEU A 180 10.22 -12.18 6.41
C LEU A 180 10.84 -13.27 7.27
N GLU A 181 11.67 -14.10 6.65
CA GLU A 181 12.23 -15.30 7.28
C GLU A 181 13.71 -15.09 7.55
N ARG A 182 14.13 -15.29 8.80
CA ARG A 182 15.54 -15.40 9.13
C ARG A 182 15.96 -16.87 9.09
N PRO A 183 17.10 -17.20 8.47
CA PRO A 183 17.66 -18.54 8.53
C PRO A 183 18.06 -18.96 9.95
#